data_AF-Q5YBC8-F1
#
_entry.id   AF-Q5YBC8-F1
#
_cell.length_a   1.000
_cell.length_b   1.000
_cell.length_c   1.000
_cell.angle_alpha   90.00
_cell.angle_beta   90.00
_cell.angle_gamma   90.00
#
_symmetry.space_group_name_H-M   'P 1'
#
loop_
_entity.id
_entity.type
_entity.pdbx_description
1 polymer ?
#
loop_
_entity_poly.entity_id
_entity_poly.type
_entity_poly.pdbx_seq_one_letter_code
_entity_poly.pdbx_strand_id
1 'polypeptide(L)'
;AAKLKMEITSKPAPLDELDRRVLQLEMERLSVQKAAPHDRGAAARLSALVASLEEAKRRQQELTVEWEKEREELRGVQRLKEEMDRIQIEIQQAERDYDLNRAAELKYGTLRDLQKALAEAEAALAAGEASVPRMLHLEVGAGDVAEIVAKWTGIPVRRLLASDRQRLLALETALHARVVGQDAAVSAVADAIQRSRAGLNDPARPIASFMFLGPTGVGKTELAKALAGELFSTEAALVRIDMSEYMEKHAVSRLIGAPPGYVGYDEGG
;
A
#
# COMPACT_ATOMS: atom_id res chain seq x y z
N ALA A 1 -6.15 0.68 8.62
CA ALA A 1 -6.62 1.24 9.92
C ALA A 1 -5.48 1.40 10.93
N ALA A 2 -4.77 0.35 11.34
CA ALA A 2 -3.74 0.45 12.40
C ALA A 2 -2.53 1.35 12.05
N LYS A 3 -2.07 1.36 10.79
CA LYS A 3 -0.91 2.16 10.34
C LYS A 3 -1.15 3.68 10.47
N LEU A 4 -2.24 4.20 9.92
CA LEU A 4 -2.61 5.62 10.06
C LEU A 4 -2.85 6.03 11.50
N LYS A 5 -3.54 5.19 12.28
CA LYS A 5 -3.73 5.46 13.71
C LYS A 5 -2.39 5.52 14.45
N MET A 6 -1.43 4.66 14.06
CA MET A 6 -0.07 4.72 14.57
C MET A 6 0.61 6.02 14.13
N GLU A 7 0.60 6.38 12.83
CA GLU A 7 1.21 7.60 12.29
C GLU A 7 0.69 8.88 12.96
N ILE A 8 -0.61 8.96 13.26
CA ILE A 8 -1.22 10.10 13.98
C ILE A 8 -0.76 10.16 15.45
N THR A 9 -0.44 9.01 16.06
CA THR A 9 -0.02 8.92 17.48
C THR A 9 1.50 8.94 17.67
N SER A 10 2.26 8.59 16.64
CA SER A 10 3.73 8.52 16.64
C SER A 10 4.35 9.80 16.08
N LYS A 11 5.61 10.07 16.44
CA LYS A 11 6.35 11.16 15.82
C LYS A 11 6.58 10.89 14.32
N PRO A 12 6.42 11.89 13.44
CA PRO A 12 6.73 11.75 12.02
C PRO A 12 8.20 11.39 11.79
N ALA A 13 8.50 10.66 10.71
CA ALA A 13 9.85 10.24 10.37
C ALA A 13 10.87 11.41 10.28
N PRO A 14 10.54 12.58 9.69
CA PRO A 14 11.46 13.72 9.67
C PRO A 14 11.81 14.26 11.07
N LEU A 15 10.85 14.22 12.01
CA LEU A 15 11.07 14.66 13.38
C LEU A 15 11.88 13.63 14.19
N ASP A 16 11.63 12.34 14.02
CA ASP A 16 12.42 11.28 14.66
C ASP A 16 13.88 11.27 14.15
N GLU A 17 14.11 11.56 12.87
CA GLU A 17 15.46 11.72 12.32
C GLU A 17 16.19 12.92 12.94
N LEU A 18 15.51 14.06 13.09
CA LEU A 18 16.05 15.24 13.76
C LEU A 18 16.33 14.97 15.25
N ASP A 19 15.42 14.29 15.97
CA ASP A 19 15.61 13.91 17.37
C ASP A 19 16.89 13.07 17.54
N ARG A 20 17.07 12.05 16.70
CA ARG A 20 18.28 11.22 16.70
C ARG A 20 19.53 12.03 16.36
N ARG A 21 19.44 12.97 15.42
CA ARG A 21 20.57 13.82 15.03
C ARG A 21 20.98 14.78 16.15
N VAL A 22 20.02 15.39 16.84
CA VAL A 22 20.28 16.25 18.01
C VAL A 22 20.97 15.44 19.11
N LEU A 23 20.48 14.24 19.41
CA LEU A 23 21.08 13.37 20.42
C LEU A 23 22.51 12.96 20.05
N GLN A 24 22.78 12.65 18.78
CA GLN A 24 24.13 12.35 18.31
C GLN A 24 25.07 13.55 18.51
N LEU A 25 24.65 14.76 18.10
CA LEU A 25 25.45 15.97 18.24
C LEU A 25 25.71 16.33 19.71
N GLU A 26 24.74 16.09 20.60
CA GLU A 26 24.91 16.27 22.05
C GLU A 26 25.95 15.32 22.63
N MET A 27 25.91 14.05 22.24
CA MET A 27 26.89 13.05 22.67
C MET A 27 28.29 13.38 22.16
N GLU A 28 28.42 13.78 20.90
CA GLU A 28 29.69 14.23 20.32
C GLU A 28 30.23 15.47 21.05
N ARG A 29 29.36 16.45 21.34
CA ARG A 29 29.72 17.66 22.11
C ARG A 29 30.27 17.29 23.49
N LEU A 30 29.59 16.41 24.23
CA LEU A 30 30.01 15.97 25.57
C LEU A 30 31.33 15.20 25.53
N SER A 31 31.53 14.37 24.51
CA SER A 31 32.78 13.63 24.30
C SER A 31 33.96 14.58 24.05
N VAL A 32 33.80 15.54 23.12
CA VAL A 32 34.83 16.55 22.81
C VAL A 32 35.10 17.45 24.00
N GLN A 33 34.07 17.83 24.77
CA GLN A 33 34.23 18.64 25.98
C GLN A 33 35.05 17.94 27.06
N LYS A 34 34.87 16.63 27.25
CA LYS A 34 35.68 15.83 28.17
C LYS A 34 37.12 15.66 27.69
N ALA A 35 37.35 15.58 26.38
CA ALA A 35 38.68 15.46 25.77
C ALA A 35 39.42 16.81 25.61
N ALA A 36 38.74 17.94 25.81
CA ALA A 36 39.27 19.29 25.64
C ALA A 36 40.59 19.60 26.37
N PRO A 37 40.88 19.06 27.58
CA PRO A 37 42.15 19.30 28.26
C PRO A 37 43.39 18.77 27.52
N HIS A 38 43.22 17.81 26.61
CA HIS A 38 44.31 17.09 25.95
C HIS A 38 44.42 17.34 24.44
N ASP A 39 43.59 18.23 23.89
CA ASP A 39 43.43 18.39 22.44
C ASP A 39 43.38 19.86 22.02
N ARG A 40 44.42 20.29 21.29
CA ARG A 40 44.59 21.68 20.82
C ARG A 40 43.52 22.12 19.81
N GLY A 41 42.84 21.19 19.14
CA GLY A 41 41.77 21.46 18.17
C GLY A 41 40.35 21.28 18.72
N ALA A 42 40.19 20.98 20.00
CA ALA A 42 38.88 20.74 20.61
C ALA A 42 37.98 21.99 20.60
N ALA A 43 38.54 23.18 20.82
CA ALA A 43 37.76 24.42 20.88
C ALA A 43 37.05 24.75 19.55
N ALA A 44 37.74 24.60 18.41
CA ALA A 44 37.17 24.86 17.09
C ALA A 44 36.13 23.81 16.68
N ARG A 45 36.31 22.53 17.08
CA ARG A 45 35.29 21.49 16.86
C ARG A 45 34.08 21.68 17.76
N LEU A 46 34.29 22.11 18.99
CA LEU A 46 33.20 22.38 19.92
C LEU A 46 32.32 23.53 19.42
N SER A 47 32.90 24.61 18.90
CA SER A 47 32.12 25.73 18.35
C SER A 47 31.31 25.30 17.11
N ALA A 48 31.91 24.51 16.21
CA ALA A 48 31.20 23.96 15.06
C ALA A 48 30.04 23.03 15.47
N LEU A 49 30.27 22.13 16.43
CA LEU A 49 29.24 21.23 16.96
C LEU A 49 28.10 21.99 17.65
N VAL A 50 28.41 23.03 18.41
CA VAL A 50 27.39 23.88 19.06
C VAL A 50 26.55 24.59 18.01
N ALA A 51 27.16 25.18 16.98
CA ALA A 51 26.42 25.82 15.90
C ALA A 51 25.49 24.84 15.16
N SER A 52 25.99 23.64 14.81
CA SER A 52 25.17 22.60 14.16
C SER A 52 24.05 22.09 15.08
N LEU A 53 24.28 22.00 16.38
CA LEU A 53 23.29 21.59 17.37
C LEU A 53 22.20 22.65 17.56
N GLU A 54 22.56 23.93 17.60
CA GLU A 54 21.59 25.03 17.65
C GLU A 54 20.71 25.05 16.41
N GLU A 55 21.30 24.87 15.22
CA GLU A 55 20.55 24.77 13.97
C GLU A 55 19.60 23.55 13.98
N ALA A 56 20.08 22.37 14.38
CA ALA A 56 19.27 21.17 14.45
C ALA A 56 18.12 21.32 15.47
N LYS A 57 18.37 21.92 16.64
CA LYS A 57 17.34 22.21 17.65
C LYS A 57 16.32 23.22 17.17
N ARG A 58 16.74 24.25 16.43
CA ARG A 58 15.81 25.23 15.85
C ARG A 58 14.86 24.56 14.87
N ARG A 59 15.39 23.76 13.94
CA ARG A 59 14.57 22.99 12.96
C ARG A 59 13.65 21.99 13.65
N GLN A 60 14.14 21.30 14.69
CA GLN A 60 13.33 20.38 15.50
C GLN A 60 12.16 21.12 16.17
N GLN A 61 12.40 22.29 16.75
CA GLN A 61 11.36 23.10 17.40
C GLN A 61 10.31 23.59 16.38
N GLU A 62 10.76 24.15 15.25
CA GLU A 62 9.90 24.57 14.14
C GLU A 62 8.96 23.42 13.71
N LEU A 63 9.54 22.24 13.44
CA LEU A 63 8.79 21.07 12.99
C LEU A 63 7.89 20.49 14.09
N THR A 64 8.28 20.57 15.36
CA THR A 64 7.45 20.11 16.48
C THR A 64 6.20 20.98 16.61
N VAL A 65 6.33 22.30 16.49
CA VAL A 65 5.20 23.23 16.57
C VAL A 65 4.22 22.99 15.42
N GLU A 66 4.73 22.79 14.20
CA GLU A 66 3.91 22.44 13.04
C GLU A 66 3.17 21.11 13.24
N TRP A 67 3.88 20.08 13.70
CA TRP A 67 3.28 18.76 13.95
C TRP A 67 2.22 18.80 15.06
N GLU A 68 2.45 19.52 16.16
CA GLU A 68 1.47 19.64 17.24
C GLU A 68 0.20 20.38 16.78
N LYS A 69 0.37 21.42 15.96
CA LYS A 69 -0.75 22.14 15.33
C LYS A 69 -1.56 21.21 14.42
N GLU A 70 -0.90 20.52 13.49
CA GLU A 70 -1.56 19.55 12.61
C GLU A 70 -2.31 18.48 13.42
N ARG A 71 -1.66 17.93 14.46
CA ARG A 71 -2.27 16.89 15.31
C ARG A 71 -3.52 17.38 16.03
N GLU A 72 -3.55 18.62 16.50
CA GLU A 72 -4.73 19.16 17.18
C GLU A 72 -5.90 19.41 16.22
N GLU A 73 -5.61 19.92 15.02
CA GLU A 73 -6.60 20.07 13.93
C GLU A 73 -7.23 18.70 13.59
N LEU A 74 -6.39 17.67 13.44
CA LEU A 74 -6.82 16.30 13.19
C LEU A 74 -7.65 15.70 14.32
N ARG A 75 -7.27 15.92 15.58
CA ARG A 75 -8.04 15.49 16.75
C ARG A 75 -9.39 16.20 16.84
N GLY A 76 -9.50 17.43 16.37
CA GLY A 76 -10.77 18.14 16.26
C GLY A 76 -11.73 17.42 15.32
N VAL A 77 -11.26 17.09 14.11
CA VAL A 77 -12.06 16.34 13.12
C VAL A 77 -12.43 14.96 13.62
N GLN A 78 -11.49 14.24 14.26
CA GLN A 78 -11.79 12.92 14.80
C GLN A 78 -12.87 12.97 15.89
N ARG A 79 -12.81 13.96 16.79
CA ARG A 79 -13.85 14.17 17.83
C ARG A 79 -15.22 14.43 17.20
N LEU A 80 -15.30 15.26 16.17
CA LEU A 80 -16.55 15.52 15.45
C LEU A 80 -17.12 14.23 14.81
N LYS A 81 -16.27 13.40 14.19
CA LYS A 81 -16.68 12.10 13.62
C LYS A 81 -17.20 11.14 14.70
N GLU A 82 -16.48 11.03 15.82
CA GLU A 82 -16.88 10.19 16.96
C GLU A 82 -18.23 10.66 17.57
N GLU A 83 -18.44 11.97 17.70
CA GLU A 83 -19.72 12.54 18.14
C GLU A 83 -20.84 12.26 17.13
N MET A 84 -20.59 12.40 15.83
CA MET A 84 -21.57 12.08 14.79
C MET A 84 -21.98 10.61 14.82
N ASP A 85 -21.03 9.68 14.95
CA ASP A 85 -21.31 8.25 15.03
C ASP A 85 -22.15 7.93 16.27
N ARG A 86 -21.83 8.55 17.41
CA ARG A 86 -22.63 8.42 18.63
C ARG A 86 -24.06 8.93 18.44
N ILE A 87 -24.24 10.11 17.85
CA ILE A 87 -25.57 10.67 17.58
C ILE A 87 -26.34 9.81 16.57
N GLN A 88 -25.69 9.24 15.56
CA GLN A 88 -26.33 8.29 14.65
C GLN A 88 -26.84 7.04 15.36
N ILE A 89 -26.08 6.50 16.31
CA ILE A 89 -26.53 5.38 17.14
C ILE A 89 -27.73 5.79 18.01
N GLU A 90 -27.69 6.98 18.62
CA GLU A 90 -28.81 7.51 19.42
C GLU A 90 -30.08 7.70 18.57
N ILE A 91 -29.95 8.17 17.32
CA ILE A 91 -31.07 8.29 16.36
C ILE A 91 -31.65 6.90 16.05
N GLN A 92 -30.80 5.92 15.74
CA GLN A 92 -31.27 4.56 15.44
C GLN A 92 -31.97 3.91 16.64
N GLN A 93 -31.54 4.20 17.86
CA GLN A 93 -32.20 3.74 19.09
C GLN A 93 -33.57 4.40 19.25
N ALA A 94 -33.64 5.73 19.13
CA ALA A 94 -34.91 6.47 19.22
C ALA A 94 -35.92 6.03 18.14
N GLU A 95 -35.47 5.75 16.92
CA GLU A 95 -36.30 5.21 15.84
C GLU A 95 -36.85 3.80 16.17
N ARG A 96 -36.05 2.94 16.82
CA ARG A 96 -36.49 1.60 17.27
C ARG A 96 -37.50 1.66 18.41
N ASP A 97 -37.33 2.61 19.32
CA ASP A 97 -38.20 2.81 20.48
C ASP A 97 -39.47 3.62 20.15
N TYR A 98 -39.66 3.98 18.86
CA TYR A 98 -40.75 4.83 18.35
C TYR A 98 -40.79 6.24 18.98
N ASP A 99 -39.70 6.73 19.56
CA ASP A 99 -39.56 8.11 20.00
C ASP A 99 -39.20 9.02 18.81
N LEU A 100 -40.20 9.27 17.98
CA LEU A 100 -40.05 10.05 16.73
C LEU A 100 -39.70 11.52 17.01
N ASN A 101 -40.10 12.07 18.16
CA ASN A 101 -39.76 13.43 18.54
C ASN A 101 -38.26 13.56 18.80
N ARG A 102 -37.70 12.63 19.60
CA ARG A 102 -36.27 12.62 19.90
C ARG A 102 -35.43 12.32 18.65
N ALA A 103 -35.87 11.38 17.82
CA ALA A 103 -35.20 11.07 16.55
C ALA A 103 -35.17 12.30 15.62
N ALA A 104 -36.27 13.06 15.52
CA ALA A 104 -36.34 14.27 14.70
C ALA A 104 -35.43 15.40 15.22
N GLU A 105 -35.41 15.63 16.54
CA GLU A 105 -34.53 16.62 17.18
C GLU A 105 -33.05 16.32 16.89
N LEU A 106 -32.64 15.06 17.09
CA LEU A 106 -31.26 14.62 16.86
C LEU A 106 -30.89 14.68 15.37
N LYS A 107 -31.79 14.27 14.48
CA LYS A 107 -31.51 14.19 13.04
C LYS A 107 -31.45 15.55 12.36
N TYR A 108 -32.38 16.45 12.68
CA TYR A 108 -32.50 17.75 12.01
C TYR A 108 -31.83 18.91 12.76
N GLY A 109 -31.57 18.73 14.05
CA GLY A 109 -30.76 19.64 14.87
C GLY A 109 -29.32 19.18 14.95
N THR A 110 -29.01 18.36 15.96
CA THR A 110 -27.62 18.08 16.36
C THR A 110 -26.79 17.42 15.26
N LEU A 111 -27.31 16.42 14.55
CA LEU A 111 -26.58 15.74 13.49
C LEU A 111 -26.26 16.70 12.33
N ARG A 112 -27.19 17.58 11.96
CA ARG A 112 -26.99 18.56 10.89
C ARG A 112 -25.93 19.60 11.26
N ASP A 113 -25.95 20.07 12.50
CA ASP A 113 -24.96 21.01 13.02
C ASP A 113 -23.56 20.37 13.07
N LEU A 114 -23.47 19.12 13.53
CA LEU A 114 -22.22 18.34 13.52
C LEU A 114 -21.69 18.09 12.10
N GLN A 115 -22.57 17.74 11.15
CA GLN A 115 -22.19 17.59 9.74
C GLN A 115 -21.65 18.88 9.15
N LYS A 116 -22.26 20.03 9.48
CA LYS A 116 -21.79 21.33 9.02
C LYS A 116 -20.43 21.68 9.63
N ALA A 117 -20.26 21.48 10.93
CA ALA A 117 -19.00 21.71 11.62
C ALA A 117 -17.88 20.80 11.08
N LEU A 118 -18.20 19.52 10.79
CA LEU A 118 -17.26 18.60 10.19
C LEU A 118 -16.82 19.06 8.79
N ALA A 119 -17.78 19.47 7.94
CA ALA A 119 -17.47 19.96 6.60
C ALA A 119 -16.61 21.24 6.63
N GLU A 120 -16.87 22.15 7.57
CA GLU A 120 -16.06 23.36 7.77
C GLU A 120 -14.63 23.01 8.23
N ALA A 121 -14.48 22.06 9.16
CA ALA A 121 -13.18 21.61 9.63
C ALA A 121 -12.38 20.84 8.55
N GLU A 122 -13.04 19.98 7.77
CA GLU A 122 -12.42 19.28 6.64
C GLU A 122 -12.02 20.25 5.52
N ALA A 123 -12.83 21.28 5.23
CA ALA A 123 -12.47 22.33 4.27
C ALA A 123 -11.29 23.17 4.73
N ALA A 124 -11.23 23.53 6.02
CA ALA A 124 -10.08 24.23 6.61
C ALA A 124 -8.80 23.38 6.51
N LEU A 125 -8.92 22.06 6.74
CA LEU A 125 -7.83 21.13 6.52
C LEU A 125 -7.42 21.08 5.04
N ALA A 126 -8.34 20.90 4.09
CA ALA A 126 -8.00 20.82 2.67
C ALA A 126 -7.33 22.10 2.13
N ALA A 127 -7.76 23.28 2.60
CA ALA A 127 -7.15 24.56 2.23
C ALA A 127 -5.67 24.68 2.68
N GLY A 128 -5.30 24.05 3.79
CA GLY A 128 -3.92 24.02 4.29
C GLY A 128 -2.97 23.13 3.48
N GLU A 129 -3.46 22.04 2.87
CA GLU A 129 -2.65 21.10 2.09
C GLU A 129 -2.13 21.67 0.78
N ALA A 130 -2.81 22.67 0.21
CA ALA A 130 -2.43 23.27 -1.06
C ALA A 130 -1.13 24.10 -0.99
N SER A 131 -0.70 24.49 0.22
CA SER A 131 0.44 25.41 0.40
C SER A 131 1.68 24.77 1.00
N VAL A 132 1.56 23.69 1.79
CA VAL A 132 2.69 23.04 2.47
C VAL A 132 2.42 21.53 2.55
N PRO A 133 3.38 20.66 2.22
CA PRO A 133 3.23 19.22 2.44
C PRO A 133 3.07 18.92 3.93
N ARG A 134 1.91 18.37 4.31
CA ARG A 134 1.63 17.99 5.70
C ARG A 134 2.45 16.80 6.16
N MET A 135 2.74 16.74 7.46
CA MET A 135 3.37 15.57 8.07
C MET A 135 2.37 14.46 8.39
N LEU A 136 1.09 14.82 8.55
CA LEU A 136 0.01 13.88 8.85
C LEU A 136 -1.08 13.94 7.76
N HIS A 137 -1.53 12.76 7.31
CA HIS A 137 -2.66 12.62 6.39
C HIS A 137 -3.79 11.83 7.04
N LEU A 138 -5.04 12.25 6.82
CA LEU A 138 -6.24 11.55 7.31
C LEU A 138 -6.71 10.44 6.38
N GLU A 139 -6.46 10.61 5.09
CA GLU A 139 -7.03 9.75 4.06
C GLU A 139 -6.08 8.61 3.72
N VAL A 140 -6.65 7.41 3.58
CA VAL A 140 -5.92 6.26 3.08
C VAL A 140 -5.86 6.38 1.56
N GLY A 141 -4.68 6.66 1.01
CA GLY A 141 -4.47 6.69 -0.42
C GLY A 141 -4.24 5.30 -1.02
N ALA A 142 -4.25 5.23 -2.36
CA ALA A 142 -3.85 4.02 -3.08
C ALA A 142 -2.40 3.60 -2.75
N GLY A 143 -1.52 4.57 -2.49
CA GLY A 143 -0.14 4.33 -2.06
C GLY A 143 -0.05 3.57 -0.73
N ASP A 144 -0.82 3.99 0.28
CA ASP A 144 -0.82 3.37 1.60
C ASP A 144 -1.29 1.92 1.57
N VAL A 145 -2.33 1.65 0.77
CA VAL A 145 -2.82 0.29 0.55
C VAL A 145 -1.76 -0.54 -0.16
N ALA A 146 -1.14 0.02 -1.20
CA ALA A 146 -0.11 -0.67 -1.98
C ALA A 146 1.12 -1.02 -1.12
N GLU A 147 1.53 -0.18 -0.17
CA GLU A 147 2.62 -0.49 0.77
C GLU A 147 2.32 -1.69 1.67
N ILE A 148 1.10 -1.76 2.21
CA ILE A 148 0.68 -2.87 3.06
C ILE A 148 0.62 -4.17 2.26
N VAL A 149 0.00 -4.12 1.07
CA VAL A 149 -0.09 -5.28 0.17
C VAL A 149 1.31 -5.72 -0.25
N ALA A 150 2.21 -4.78 -0.57
CA ALA A 150 3.60 -5.08 -0.90
C ALA A 150 4.33 -5.79 0.24
N LYS A 151 4.13 -5.36 1.49
CA LYS A 151 4.74 -5.99 2.66
C LYS A 151 4.26 -7.43 2.86
N TRP A 152 2.99 -7.72 2.57
CA TRP A 152 2.42 -9.06 2.72
C TRP A 152 2.77 -10.00 1.56
N THR A 153 2.78 -9.46 0.34
CA THR A 153 2.95 -10.27 -0.89
C THR A 153 4.39 -10.32 -1.39
N GLY A 154 5.26 -9.41 -0.93
CA GLY A 154 6.61 -9.20 -1.47
C GLY A 154 6.62 -8.49 -2.83
N ILE A 155 5.46 -8.12 -3.38
CA ILE A 155 5.37 -7.45 -4.69
C ILE A 155 5.74 -5.96 -4.52
N PRO A 156 6.70 -5.42 -5.28
CA PRO A 156 7.09 -4.02 -5.16
C PRO A 156 5.93 -3.04 -5.38
N VAL A 157 5.83 -1.99 -4.54
CA VAL A 157 4.78 -0.94 -4.62
C VAL A 157 4.69 -0.33 -6.02
N ARG A 158 5.83 -0.08 -6.66
CA ARG A 158 5.88 0.42 -8.05
C ARG A 158 5.12 -0.45 -9.05
N ARG A 159 5.04 -1.77 -8.83
CA ARG A 159 4.30 -2.70 -9.69
C ARG A 159 2.81 -2.70 -9.39
N LEU A 160 2.41 -2.46 -8.14
CA LEU A 160 1.02 -2.37 -7.71
C LEU A 160 0.36 -1.05 -8.17
N LEU A 161 1.12 0.05 -8.19
CA LEU A 161 0.64 1.36 -8.62
C LEU A 161 0.79 1.62 -10.13
N ALA A 162 1.50 0.75 -10.85
CA ALA A 162 1.69 0.91 -12.28
C ALA A 162 0.38 0.76 -13.04
N SER A 163 0.16 1.61 -14.06
CA SER A 163 -0.99 1.47 -14.94
C SER A 163 -0.92 0.16 -15.72
N ASP A 164 -1.94 -0.68 -15.57
CA ASP A 164 -2.11 -1.92 -16.33
C ASP A 164 -1.97 -1.68 -17.84
N ARG A 165 -2.45 -0.52 -18.34
CA ARG A 165 -2.34 -0.17 -19.76
C ARG A 165 -0.89 -0.10 -20.23
N GLN A 166 -0.03 0.62 -19.51
CA GLN A 166 1.38 0.77 -19.91
C GLN A 166 2.12 -0.56 -19.83
N ARG A 167 1.85 -1.37 -18.80
CA ARG A 167 2.42 -2.72 -18.67
C ARG A 167 2.02 -3.62 -19.82
N LEU A 168 0.75 -3.59 -20.22
CA LEU A 168 0.25 -4.41 -21.32
C LEU A 168 0.81 -3.98 -22.68
N LEU A 169 0.95 -2.69 -22.93
CA LEU A 169 1.58 -2.17 -24.16
C LEU A 169 3.06 -2.54 -24.25
N ALA A 170 3.75 -2.63 -23.11
CA ALA A 170 5.15 -3.05 -23.04
C ALA A 170 5.34 -4.56 -22.83
N LEU A 171 4.27 -5.37 -22.86
CA LEU A 171 4.32 -6.78 -22.46
C LEU A 171 5.27 -7.60 -23.35
N GLU A 172 5.22 -7.42 -24.67
CA GLU A 172 6.11 -8.12 -25.60
C GLU A 172 7.58 -7.84 -25.30
N THR A 173 7.94 -6.56 -25.16
CA THR A 173 9.30 -6.13 -24.78
C THR A 173 9.73 -6.69 -23.43
N ALA A 174 8.82 -6.71 -22.45
CA ALA A 174 9.10 -7.26 -21.12
C ALA A 174 9.35 -8.77 -21.15
N LEU A 175 8.60 -9.52 -21.98
CA LEU A 175 8.82 -10.95 -22.17
C LEU A 175 10.16 -11.23 -22.86
N HIS A 176 10.55 -10.43 -23.85
CA HIS A 176 11.84 -10.55 -24.54
C HIS A 176 13.06 -10.27 -23.66
N ALA A 177 12.90 -9.58 -22.52
CA ALA A 177 13.97 -9.42 -21.55
C ALA A 177 14.45 -10.77 -20.95
N ARG A 178 13.61 -11.80 -21.02
CA ARG A 178 13.92 -13.17 -20.54
C ARG A 178 13.89 -14.22 -21.63
N VAL A 179 12.99 -14.07 -22.61
CA VAL A 179 12.80 -15.02 -23.70
C VAL A 179 13.59 -14.56 -24.92
N VAL A 180 14.66 -15.28 -25.23
CA VAL A 180 15.50 -14.99 -26.39
C VAL A 180 14.89 -15.62 -27.65
N GLY A 181 14.61 -14.79 -28.66
CA GLY A 181 13.93 -15.20 -29.88
C GLY A 181 12.47 -15.57 -29.64
N GLN A 182 11.96 -16.57 -30.38
CA GLN A 182 10.56 -17.01 -30.35
C GLN A 182 9.57 -15.87 -30.67
N ASP A 183 9.96 -14.92 -31.51
CA ASP A 183 9.25 -13.64 -31.73
C ASP A 183 7.77 -13.85 -32.06
N ALA A 184 7.45 -14.79 -32.96
CA ALA A 184 6.08 -15.11 -33.31
C ALA A 184 5.24 -15.64 -32.11
N ALA A 185 5.84 -16.42 -31.22
CA ALA A 185 5.15 -16.93 -30.03
C ALA A 185 4.95 -15.84 -28.99
N VAL A 186 5.97 -14.99 -28.76
CA VAL A 186 5.88 -13.88 -27.81
C VAL A 186 4.83 -12.86 -28.27
N SER A 187 4.87 -12.46 -29.54
CA SER A 187 3.89 -11.54 -30.13
C SER A 187 2.46 -12.10 -30.06
N ALA A 188 2.26 -13.36 -30.43
CA ALA A 188 0.94 -14.00 -30.34
C ALA A 188 0.37 -14.06 -28.90
N VAL A 189 1.24 -14.28 -27.90
CA VAL A 189 0.86 -14.25 -26.49
C VAL A 189 0.48 -12.84 -26.06
N ALA A 190 1.33 -11.84 -26.36
CA ALA A 190 1.09 -10.45 -25.99
C ALA A 190 -0.23 -9.94 -26.58
N ASP A 191 -0.47 -10.18 -27.87
CA ASP A 191 -1.69 -9.81 -28.58
C ASP A 191 -2.95 -10.41 -27.97
N ALA A 192 -2.93 -11.71 -27.64
CA ALA A 192 -4.09 -12.39 -27.06
C ALA A 192 -4.43 -11.85 -25.66
N ILE A 193 -3.41 -11.57 -24.85
CA ILE A 193 -3.60 -10.99 -23.52
C ILE A 193 -4.13 -9.55 -23.62
N GLN A 194 -3.58 -8.73 -24.54
CA GLN A 194 -4.05 -7.36 -24.77
C GLN A 194 -5.52 -7.35 -25.22
N ARG A 195 -5.91 -8.23 -26.15
CA ARG A 195 -7.32 -8.36 -26.58
C ARG A 195 -8.25 -8.71 -25.41
N SER A 196 -7.84 -9.66 -24.57
CA SER A 196 -8.63 -10.03 -23.39
C SER A 196 -8.79 -8.87 -22.41
N ARG A 197 -7.71 -8.15 -22.11
CA ARG A 197 -7.74 -7.01 -21.18
C ARG A 197 -8.46 -5.79 -21.75
N ALA A 198 -8.57 -5.68 -23.06
CA ALA A 198 -9.42 -4.71 -23.74
C ALA A 198 -10.92 -5.06 -23.71
N GLY A 199 -11.31 -6.20 -23.13
CA GLY A 199 -12.71 -6.64 -23.05
C GLY A 199 -13.27 -7.15 -24.37
N LEU A 200 -12.40 -7.48 -25.33
CA LEU A 200 -12.80 -8.00 -26.66
C LEU A 200 -13.05 -9.51 -26.66
N ASN A 201 -12.83 -10.19 -25.53
CA ASN A 201 -13.07 -11.62 -25.34
C ASN A 201 -14.28 -11.86 -24.44
N ASP A 202 -14.88 -13.04 -24.58
CA ASP A 202 -15.93 -13.54 -23.71
C ASP A 202 -15.45 -13.62 -22.23
N PRO A 203 -16.11 -12.92 -21.29
CA PRO A 203 -15.76 -12.95 -19.87
C PRO A 203 -15.85 -14.34 -19.21
N ALA A 204 -16.59 -15.29 -19.80
CA ALA A 204 -16.72 -16.65 -19.30
C ALA A 204 -15.53 -17.56 -19.68
N ARG A 205 -14.57 -17.06 -20.47
CA ARG A 205 -13.39 -17.81 -20.90
C ARG A 205 -12.12 -17.35 -20.18
N PRO A 206 -11.08 -18.21 -20.10
CA PRO A 206 -9.77 -17.78 -19.62
C PRO A 206 -9.23 -16.59 -20.41
N ILE A 207 -8.39 -15.77 -19.77
CA ILE A 207 -7.75 -14.58 -20.37
C ILE A 207 -7.15 -14.93 -21.74
N ALA A 208 -6.40 -16.04 -21.80
CA ALA A 208 -5.98 -16.65 -23.05
C ALA A 208 -5.70 -18.14 -22.83
N SER A 209 -5.77 -18.92 -23.91
CA SER A 209 -5.39 -20.34 -23.94
C SER A 209 -4.41 -20.55 -25.09
N PHE A 210 -3.28 -21.19 -24.81
CA PHE A 210 -2.19 -21.37 -25.76
C PHE A 210 -1.77 -22.84 -25.82
N MET A 211 -1.32 -23.27 -27.00
CA MET A 211 -0.66 -24.55 -27.21
C MET A 211 0.72 -24.31 -27.80
N PHE A 212 1.78 -24.49 -26.99
CA PHE A 212 3.16 -24.27 -27.42
C PHE A 212 3.77 -25.52 -28.06
N LEU A 213 3.88 -25.50 -29.39
CA LEU A 213 4.48 -26.58 -30.18
C LEU A 213 5.97 -26.28 -30.48
N GLY A 214 6.80 -27.32 -30.55
CA GLY A 214 8.24 -27.18 -30.82
C GLY A 214 9.12 -28.16 -30.02
N PRO A 215 10.44 -28.14 -30.21
CA PRO A 215 11.37 -29.03 -29.50
C PRO A 215 11.43 -28.76 -27.99
N THR A 216 11.99 -29.68 -27.22
CA THR A 216 12.29 -29.49 -25.79
C THR A 216 13.43 -28.49 -25.61
N GLY A 217 13.40 -27.72 -24.52
CA GLY A 217 14.51 -26.81 -24.16
C GLY A 217 14.54 -25.47 -24.91
N VAL A 218 13.62 -25.21 -25.84
CA VAL A 218 13.60 -23.96 -26.65
C VAL A 218 12.93 -22.76 -25.96
N GLY A 219 12.55 -22.88 -24.68
CA GLY A 219 12.00 -21.77 -23.90
C GLY A 219 10.49 -21.74 -23.71
N LYS A 220 9.73 -22.79 -24.06
CA LYS A 220 8.26 -22.82 -23.86
C LYS A 220 7.84 -22.58 -22.40
N THR A 221 8.47 -23.32 -21.47
CA THR A 221 8.23 -23.17 -20.04
C THR A 221 8.74 -21.83 -19.52
N GLU A 222 9.81 -21.31 -20.10
CA GLU A 222 10.36 -20.01 -19.72
C GLU A 222 9.43 -18.86 -20.11
N LEU A 223 8.81 -18.94 -21.29
CA LEU A 223 7.77 -18.00 -21.71
C LEU A 223 6.57 -18.02 -20.76
N ALA A 224 6.14 -19.21 -20.29
CA ALA A 224 5.07 -19.31 -19.30
C ALA A 224 5.45 -18.68 -17.95
N LYS A 225 6.68 -18.90 -17.47
CA LYS A 225 7.20 -18.27 -16.24
C LYS A 225 7.35 -16.76 -16.37
N ALA A 226 7.90 -16.28 -17.48
CA ALA A 226 8.04 -14.86 -17.78
C ALA A 226 6.66 -14.19 -17.82
N LEU A 227 5.68 -14.83 -18.46
CA LEU A 227 4.30 -14.36 -18.48
C LEU A 227 3.67 -14.29 -17.10
N ALA A 228 3.87 -15.31 -16.26
CA ALA A 228 3.40 -15.29 -14.87
C ALA A 228 4.02 -14.13 -14.07
N GLY A 229 5.33 -13.94 -14.23
CA GLY A 229 6.07 -12.84 -13.61
C GLY A 229 5.59 -11.46 -14.05
N GLU A 230 5.21 -11.28 -15.32
CA GLU A 230 4.75 -10.00 -15.85
C GLU A 230 3.26 -9.73 -15.57
N LEU A 231 2.39 -10.73 -15.64
CA LEU A 231 0.95 -10.54 -15.40
C LEU A 231 0.57 -10.57 -13.92
N PHE A 232 1.17 -11.47 -13.15
CA PHE A 232 0.82 -11.67 -11.73
C PHE A 232 1.89 -11.12 -10.79
N SER A 233 2.94 -10.49 -11.34
CA SER A 233 4.05 -9.91 -10.59
C SER A 233 4.86 -10.94 -9.78
N THR A 234 4.64 -12.24 -10.00
CA THR A 234 5.33 -13.35 -9.34
C THR A 234 5.32 -14.61 -10.22
N GLU A 235 6.42 -15.36 -10.23
CA GLU A 235 6.50 -16.67 -10.90
C GLU A 235 5.75 -17.75 -10.14
N ALA A 236 5.55 -17.58 -8.83
CA ALA A 236 4.83 -18.54 -7.99
C ALA A 236 3.34 -18.67 -8.37
N ALA A 237 2.82 -17.75 -9.18
CA ALA A 237 1.48 -17.84 -9.75
C ALA A 237 1.37 -18.89 -10.88
N LEU A 238 2.48 -19.52 -11.27
CA LEU A 238 2.47 -20.60 -12.26
C LEU A 238 2.12 -21.93 -11.58
N VAL A 239 0.92 -22.43 -11.86
CA VAL A 239 0.56 -23.83 -11.55
C VAL A 239 1.07 -24.73 -12.66
N ARG A 240 1.95 -25.67 -12.31
CA ARG A 240 2.53 -26.63 -13.25
C ARG A 240 1.98 -28.03 -12.99
N ILE A 241 1.36 -28.61 -14.00
CA ILE A 241 0.85 -29.98 -13.95
C ILE A 241 1.64 -30.82 -14.97
N ASP A 242 2.32 -31.86 -14.51
CA ASP A 242 3.05 -32.78 -15.39
C ASP A 242 2.09 -33.86 -15.92
N MET A 243 1.66 -33.72 -17.17
CA MET A 243 0.73 -34.66 -17.81
C MET A 243 1.27 -36.09 -17.92
N SER A 244 2.59 -36.30 -17.80
CA SER A 244 3.20 -37.62 -17.78
C SER A 244 2.75 -38.43 -16.55
N GLU A 245 2.36 -37.75 -15.46
CA GLU A 245 1.82 -38.37 -14.25
C GLU A 245 0.33 -38.76 -14.38
N TYR A 246 -0.33 -38.38 -15.47
CA TYR A 246 -1.78 -38.54 -15.68
C TYR A 246 -2.13 -39.43 -16.89
N MET A 247 -1.22 -40.33 -17.28
CA MET A 247 -1.44 -41.23 -18.44
C MET A 247 -2.54 -42.27 -18.18
N GLU A 248 -2.77 -42.66 -16.93
CA GLU A 248 -3.74 -43.68 -16.56
C GLU A 248 -5.10 -43.07 -16.18
N LYS A 249 -6.19 -43.76 -16.50
CA LYS A 249 -7.56 -43.30 -16.24
C LYS A 249 -7.81 -42.96 -14.76
N HIS A 250 -7.19 -43.70 -13.84
CA HIS A 250 -7.33 -43.48 -12.40
C HIS A 250 -6.48 -42.31 -11.89
N ALA A 251 -5.39 -41.96 -12.60
CA ALA A 251 -4.55 -40.83 -12.22
C ALA A 251 -5.26 -39.48 -12.44
N VAL A 252 -6.14 -39.38 -13.45
CA VAL A 252 -6.94 -38.19 -13.76
C VAL A 252 -7.85 -37.78 -12.60
N SER A 253 -8.35 -38.75 -11.82
CA SER A 253 -9.17 -38.47 -10.63
C SER A 253 -8.42 -37.69 -9.54
N ARG A 254 -7.08 -37.67 -9.56
CA ARG A 254 -6.30 -36.82 -8.64
C ARG A 254 -6.41 -35.33 -8.98
N LEU A 255 -6.57 -35.00 -10.27
CA LEU A 255 -6.65 -33.61 -10.76
C LEU A 255 -8.06 -33.02 -10.65
N ILE A 256 -9.09 -33.86 -10.80
CA ILE A 256 -10.49 -33.42 -10.87
C ILE A 256 -11.23 -33.70 -9.54
N GLY A 257 -10.67 -34.54 -8.68
CA GLY A 257 -11.36 -35.12 -7.53
C GLY A 257 -11.95 -36.50 -7.86
N ALA A 258 -12.36 -37.24 -6.83
CA ALA A 258 -13.03 -38.51 -7.03
C ALA A 258 -14.37 -38.30 -7.79
N PRO A 259 -14.99 -39.34 -8.37
CA PRO A 259 -16.35 -39.23 -8.94
C PRO A 259 -17.42 -38.98 -7.85
N PRO A 260 -18.59 -38.39 -8.20
CA PRO A 260 -19.66 -38.17 -7.23
C PRO A 260 -20.06 -39.49 -6.55
N GLY A 261 -20.02 -39.52 -5.21
CA GLY A 261 -20.33 -40.71 -4.40
C GLY A 261 -19.13 -41.50 -3.87
N TYR A 262 -17.89 -41.06 -4.13
CA TYR A 262 -16.67 -41.60 -3.52
C TYR A 262 -16.06 -40.62 -2.50
N VAL A 263 -15.36 -41.14 -1.49
CA VAL A 263 -14.64 -40.33 -0.49
C VAL A 263 -13.57 -39.48 -1.22
N GLY A 264 -13.53 -38.17 -0.98
CA GLY A 264 -12.61 -37.24 -1.65
C GLY A 264 -13.17 -36.57 -2.92
N TYR A 265 -14.50 -36.54 -3.09
CA TYR A 265 -15.17 -35.90 -4.23
C TYR A 265 -14.83 -34.40 -4.38
N ASP A 266 -14.72 -33.66 -3.27
CA ASP A 266 -14.43 -32.21 -3.27
C ASP A 266 -12.96 -31.86 -2.98
N GLU A 267 -12.09 -32.87 -2.87
CA GLU A 267 -10.65 -32.71 -2.56
C GLU A 267 -9.78 -32.97 -3.82
N GLY A 268 -10.15 -32.35 -4.95
CA GLY A 268 -9.26 -32.33 -6.13
C GLY A 268 -7.93 -31.64 -5.80
N GLY A 269 -6.81 -32.25 -6.23
CA GLY A 269 -5.44 -31.82 -5.90
C GLY A 269 -4.93 -30.62 -6.68
#